data_AF-A0A940A8F2-F1
#
_entry.id   AF-A0A940A8F2-F1
#
_cell.length_a   1.000
_cell.length_b   1.000
_cell.length_c   1.000
_cell.angle_alpha   90.00
_cell.angle_beta   90.00
_cell.angle_gamma   90.00
#
_symmetry.space_group_name_H-M   'P 1'
#
loop_
_entity.id
_entity.type
_entity.pdbx_description
1 polymer ?
#
loop_
_entity_poly.entity_id
_entity_poly.type
_entity_poly.pdbx_seq_one_letter_code
_entity_poly.pdbx_strand_id
1 'polypeptide(L)'
;MKRLFSILLALAVVLLTGCGDSSNEYTIGTCYVVIDNGIHQDATLAGAMNPNAPGIFCIVKRNTRGGVTYFDFTNNAGVSSSKQLTAIDTRRTLVMGQNNGIIVGYGTLNIPPTFYAYDLECPNCFDPNAIPMKSKPLSVSTSGIATCPVCHRQYDLNNSGFISSGEAGKKLTRYHASTTGPFGVLAVN
;
A
#
# COMPACT_ATOMS: atom_id res chain seq x y z
N MET A 1 49.19 8.01 -28.51
CA MET A 1 49.01 7.99 -27.04
C MET A 1 47.90 8.93 -26.55
N LYS A 2 47.85 10.21 -26.96
CA LYS A 2 46.80 11.17 -26.52
C LYS A 2 45.35 10.73 -26.83
N ARG A 3 45.10 10.13 -28.00
CA ARG A 3 43.75 9.69 -28.41
C ARG A 3 43.23 8.47 -27.63
N LEU A 4 44.10 7.52 -27.24
CA LEU A 4 43.71 6.40 -26.37
C LEU A 4 43.38 6.88 -24.95
N PHE A 5 44.14 7.84 -24.44
CA PHE A 5 43.90 8.44 -23.12
C PHE A 5 42.55 9.18 -23.07
N SER A 6 42.18 9.88 -24.15
CA SER A 6 40.87 10.54 -24.26
C SER A 6 39.69 9.55 -24.32
N ILE A 7 39.86 8.38 -24.96
CA ILE A 7 38.81 7.34 -25.02
C ILE A 7 38.64 6.65 -23.66
N LEU A 8 39.75 6.35 -22.98
CA LEU A 8 39.72 5.79 -21.62
C LEU A 8 39.09 6.75 -20.60
N LEU A 9 39.33 8.05 -20.73
CA LEU A 9 38.71 9.08 -19.90
C LEU A 9 37.21 9.20 -20.17
N ALA A 10 36.78 9.13 -21.43
CA ALA A 10 35.36 9.16 -21.80
C ALA A 10 34.59 7.92 -21.29
N LEU A 11 35.23 6.74 -21.32
CA LEU A 11 34.64 5.50 -20.81
C LEU A 11 34.55 5.49 -19.27
N ALA A 12 35.50 6.12 -18.57
CA ALA A 12 35.48 6.29 -17.13
C ALA A 12 34.36 7.25 -16.64
N VAL A 13 34.00 8.26 -17.44
CA VAL A 13 32.91 9.19 -17.11
C VAL A 13 31.52 8.55 -17.23
N VAL A 14 31.36 7.59 -18.16
CA VAL A 14 30.09 6.85 -18.33
C VAL A 14 29.85 5.84 -17.19
N LEU A 15 30.91 5.35 -16.54
CA LEU A 15 30.80 4.44 -15.39
C LEU A 15 30.37 5.14 -14.09
N LEU A 16 30.40 6.47 -14.04
CA LEU A 16 30.07 7.26 -12.84
C LEU A 16 28.60 7.71 -12.77
N THR A 17 27.78 7.44 -13.79
CA THR A 17 26.34 7.78 -13.79
C THR A 17 25.43 6.65 -13.29
N GLY A 18 26.00 5.54 -12.83
CA GLY A 18 25.27 4.38 -12.33
C GLY A 18 24.98 4.42 -10.84
N CYS A 19 24.39 5.50 -10.32
CA CYS A 19 23.79 5.52 -8.99
C CYS A 19 22.43 6.21 -9.10
N GLY A 20 21.49 5.53 -9.77
CA GLY A 20 20.09 5.88 -9.59
C GLY A 20 19.73 5.57 -8.15
N ASP A 21 19.05 6.50 -7.47
CA ASP A 21 18.51 6.26 -6.13
C ASP A 21 17.81 4.91 -6.14
N SER A 22 18.39 3.93 -5.45
CA SER A 22 17.74 2.65 -5.22
C SER A 22 16.59 2.93 -4.28
N SER A 23 15.46 3.38 -4.84
CA SER A 23 14.21 3.49 -4.09
C SER A 23 13.90 2.08 -3.63
N ASN A 24 14.13 1.82 -2.34
CA ASN A 24 13.76 0.56 -1.72
C ASN A 24 12.31 0.26 -2.14
N GLU A 25 12.06 -0.97 -2.59
CA GLU A 25 10.72 -1.35 -3.04
C GLU A 25 9.68 -1.23 -1.91
N TYR A 26 10.17 -1.24 -0.68
CA TYR A 26 9.44 -1.20 0.58
C TYR A 26 9.98 -0.07 1.48
N THR A 27 9.10 0.71 2.09
CA THR A 27 9.53 1.78 3.02
C THR A 27 9.91 1.18 4.37
N ILE A 28 11.11 1.51 4.88
CA ILE A 28 11.55 1.17 6.23
C ILE A 28 10.88 2.14 7.23
N GLY A 29 9.62 1.89 7.57
CA GLY A 29 8.91 2.56 8.67
C GLY A 29 7.43 2.93 8.42
N THR A 30 6.65 2.80 9.51
CA THR A 30 5.27 3.25 9.84
C THR A 30 4.06 2.37 9.52
N CYS A 31 4.22 1.13 9.06
CA CYS A 31 3.10 0.18 9.11
C CYS A 31 3.49 -1.07 9.91
N TYR A 32 2.76 -1.34 10.98
CA TYR A 32 2.78 -2.62 11.69
C TYR A 32 1.35 -2.91 12.15
N VAL A 33 0.68 -3.81 11.43
CA VAL A 33 -0.73 -4.14 11.62
C VAL A 33 -0.88 -5.64 11.61
N VAL A 34 -1.52 -6.17 12.64
CA VAL A 34 -1.95 -7.56 12.68
C VAL A 34 -3.44 -7.60 12.98
N ILE A 35 -4.23 -8.17 12.08
CA ILE A 35 -5.67 -8.37 12.25
C ILE A 35 -5.95 -9.86 12.16
N ASP A 36 -6.52 -10.42 13.22
CA ASP A 36 -7.00 -11.80 13.22
C ASP A 36 -8.46 -11.83 12.71
N ASN A 37 -8.64 -12.07 11.42
CA ASN A 37 -9.97 -12.13 10.82
C ASN A 37 -10.73 -13.41 11.21
N GLY A 38 -10.05 -14.39 11.83
CA GLY A 38 -10.70 -15.55 12.45
C GLY A 38 -11.53 -15.16 13.67
N ILE A 39 -11.15 -14.08 14.36
CA ILE A 39 -11.91 -13.49 15.48
C ILE A 39 -12.97 -12.51 14.97
N HIS A 40 -12.58 -11.61 14.06
CA HIS A 40 -13.48 -10.55 13.57
C HIS A 40 -14.58 -11.07 12.64
N GLN A 41 -14.31 -12.18 11.93
CA GLN A 41 -15.21 -12.80 10.95
C GLN A 41 -15.77 -11.77 9.95
N ASP A 42 -14.89 -10.93 9.41
CA ASP A 42 -15.25 -9.87 8.47
C ASP A 42 -15.17 -10.36 7.02
N ALA A 43 -16.32 -10.42 6.34
CA ALA A 43 -16.41 -10.88 4.96
C ALA A 43 -15.79 -9.91 3.95
N THR A 44 -15.78 -8.61 4.24
CA THR A 44 -15.21 -7.58 3.36
C THR A 44 -13.70 -7.74 3.28
N LEU A 45 -13.04 -7.91 4.43
CA LEU A 45 -11.62 -8.21 4.51
C LEU A 45 -11.31 -9.60 3.94
N ALA A 46 -12.15 -10.60 4.24
CA ALA A 46 -11.96 -11.97 3.78
C ALA A 46 -11.88 -12.09 2.26
N GLY A 47 -12.65 -11.29 1.53
CA GLY A 47 -12.58 -11.23 0.06
C GLY A 47 -11.21 -10.84 -0.46
N ALA A 48 -10.56 -9.83 0.15
CA ALA A 48 -9.23 -9.38 -0.26
C ALA A 48 -8.11 -10.36 0.15
N MET A 49 -8.33 -11.17 1.19
CA MET A 49 -7.40 -12.20 1.68
C MET A 49 -7.57 -13.56 0.99
N ASN A 50 -8.40 -13.66 -0.06
CA ASN A 50 -8.62 -14.90 -0.81
C ASN A 50 -7.72 -15.00 -2.06
N PRO A 51 -6.71 -15.90 -2.10
CA PRO A 51 -5.85 -16.05 -3.28
C PRO A 51 -6.58 -16.59 -4.51
N ASN A 52 -7.76 -17.21 -4.34
CA ASN A 52 -8.56 -17.72 -5.45
C ASN A 52 -9.48 -16.65 -6.07
N ALA A 53 -9.50 -15.43 -5.52
CA ALA A 53 -10.27 -14.30 -6.02
C ALA A 53 -9.40 -13.03 -6.12
N PRO A 54 -8.31 -13.04 -6.93
CA PRO A 54 -7.45 -11.88 -7.09
C PRO A 54 -8.20 -10.72 -7.76
N GLY A 55 -7.74 -9.49 -7.52
CA GLY A 55 -8.36 -8.25 -8.00
C GLY A 55 -9.38 -7.64 -7.02
N ILE A 56 -9.70 -8.34 -5.93
CA ILE A 56 -10.45 -7.78 -4.80
C ILE A 56 -9.47 -7.08 -3.87
N PHE A 57 -9.64 -5.76 -3.73
CA PHE A 57 -8.86 -4.94 -2.80
C PHE A 57 -9.76 -4.40 -1.70
N CYS A 58 -9.23 -4.35 -0.48
CA CYS A 58 -9.91 -3.81 0.69
C CYS A 58 -9.08 -2.67 1.28
N ILE A 59 -9.72 -1.50 1.40
CA ILE A 59 -9.23 -0.40 2.23
C ILE A 59 -9.52 -0.77 3.69
N VAL A 60 -8.48 -0.74 4.52
CA VAL A 60 -8.59 -0.91 5.96
C VAL A 60 -8.18 0.39 6.64
N LYS A 61 -9.07 0.94 7.45
CA LYS A 61 -8.81 2.13 8.26
C LYS A 61 -8.97 1.83 9.74
N ARG A 62 -8.20 2.52 10.57
CA ARG A 62 -8.45 2.60 12.01
C ARG A 62 -9.12 3.92 12.32
N ASN A 63 -10.24 3.88 13.03
CA ASN A 63 -10.98 5.08 13.41
C ASN A 63 -11.47 4.98 14.85
N THR A 64 -11.47 6.10 15.58
CA THR A 64 -11.99 6.17 16.95
C THR A 64 -13.24 7.03 16.99
N ARG A 65 -14.36 6.44 17.42
CA ARG A 65 -15.67 7.08 17.49
C ARG A 65 -16.23 6.88 18.90
N GLY A 66 -16.52 7.97 19.60
CA GLY A 66 -17.05 7.91 20.97
C GLY A 66 -16.12 7.19 21.98
N GLY A 67 -14.80 7.31 21.81
CA GLY A 67 -13.80 6.66 22.67
C GLY A 67 -13.56 5.18 22.36
N VAL A 68 -14.26 4.60 21.38
CA VAL A 68 -14.09 3.22 20.94
C VAL A 68 -13.39 3.21 19.58
N THR A 69 -12.37 2.36 19.43
CA THR A 69 -11.61 2.21 18.18
C THR A 69 -12.15 1.05 17.35
N TYR A 70 -12.25 1.26 16.04
CA TYR A 70 -12.77 0.32 15.05
C TYR A 70 -11.77 0.12 13.91
N PHE A 71 -11.81 -1.07 13.33
CA PHE A 71 -11.37 -1.33 11.96
C PHE A 71 -12.56 -1.10 11.02
N ASP A 72 -12.40 -0.15 10.11
CA ASP A 72 -13.34 0.10 9.02
C ASP A 72 -12.79 -0.53 7.75
N PHE A 73 -13.58 -1.40 7.13
CA PHE A 73 -13.23 -2.12 5.90
C PHE A 73 -14.11 -1.61 4.77
N THR A 74 -13.51 -1.33 3.61
CA THR A 74 -14.25 -1.01 2.39
C THR A 74 -13.59 -1.70 1.20
N ASN A 75 -14.28 -2.59 0.51
CA ASN A 75 -13.75 -3.20 -0.70
C ASN A 75 -13.91 -2.29 -1.92
N ASN A 76 -13.21 -2.64 -2.99
CA ASN A 76 -13.25 -1.90 -4.26
C ASN A 76 -14.55 -2.05 -5.05
N ALA A 77 -15.52 -2.84 -4.56
CA ALA A 77 -16.89 -2.88 -5.04
C ALA A 77 -17.85 -1.98 -4.23
N GLY A 78 -17.34 -1.26 -3.22
CA GLY A 78 -18.11 -0.34 -2.38
C GLY A 78 -18.79 -0.99 -1.16
N VAL A 79 -18.60 -2.29 -0.93
CA VAL A 79 -19.10 -2.97 0.28
C VAL A 79 -18.26 -2.55 1.46
N SER A 80 -18.90 -2.13 2.55
CA SER A 80 -18.21 -1.70 3.76
C SER A 80 -18.72 -2.40 5.00
N SER A 81 -17.83 -2.61 5.97
CA SER A 81 -18.12 -3.16 7.29
C SER A 81 -17.22 -2.51 8.34
N SER A 82 -17.61 -2.62 9.60
CA SER A 82 -16.84 -2.07 10.73
C SER A 82 -16.81 -3.06 11.87
N LYS A 83 -15.64 -3.22 12.48
CA LYS A 83 -15.42 -4.15 13.61
C LYS A 83 -14.70 -3.41 14.72
N GLN A 84 -15.23 -3.51 15.93
CA GLN A 84 -14.59 -2.93 17.10
C GLN A 84 -13.26 -3.66 17.38
N LEU A 85 -12.21 -2.92 17.72
CA LEU A 85 -10.94 -3.53 18.13
C LEU A 85 -11.15 -4.37 19.39
N THR A 86 -10.61 -5.58 19.38
CA THR A 86 -10.61 -6.45 20.55
C THR A 86 -9.52 -6.04 21.53
N ALA A 87 -9.58 -6.57 22.76
CA ALA A 87 -8.51 -6.40 23.73
C ALA A 87 -7.16 -6.96 23.23
N ILE A 88 -7.18 -7.97 22.35
CA ILE A 88 -5.97 -8.55 21.77
C ILE A 88 -5.38 -7.58 20.74
N ASP A 89 -6.21 -6.95 19.92
CA ASP A 89 -5.76 -5.95 18.94
C ASP A 89 -5.09 -4.77 19.64
N THR A 90 -5.69 -4.24 20.71
CA THR A 90 -5.16 -3.11 21.49
C THR A 90 -3.83 -3.43 22.19
N ARG A 91 -3.55 -4.71 22.50
CA ARG A 91 -2.28 -5.13 23.10
C ARG A 91 -1.14 -5.22 22.08
N ARG A 92 -1.44 -5.31 20.78
CA ARG A 92 -0.43 -5.31 19.72
C ARG A 92 -0.08 -3.87 19.36
N THR A 93 1.18 -3.62 19.03
CA THR A 93 1.55 -2.35 18.40
C THR A 93 0.76 -2.23 17.09
N LEU A 94 0.06 -1.13 16.93
CA LEU A 94 -0.85 -0.90 15.81
C LEU A 94 -0.47 0.44 15.18
N VAL A 95 0.38 0.39 14.16
CA VAL A 95 0.71 1.56 13.32
C VAL A 95 0.14 1.29 11.94
N MET A 96 -0.94 2.00 11.57
CA MET A 96 -1.66 1.76 10.31
C MET A 96 -1.19 2.77 9.27
N GLY A 97 -0.19 2.41 8.46
CA GLY A 97 0.35 3.25 7.39
C GLY A 97 0.43 4.74 7.74
N GLN A 98 0.28 5.58 6.73
CA GLN A 98 0.11 7.02 6.90
C GLN A 98 -1.36 7.32 7.17
N ASN A 99 -1.58 8.16 8.18
CA ASN A 99 -2.92 8.62 8.56
C ASN A 99 -3.96 7.49 8.78
N ASN A 100 -3.51 6.37 9.38
CA ASN A 100 -4.35 5.26 9.83
C ASN A 100 -5.08 4.47 8.71
N GLY A 101 -4.52 4.40 7.50
CA GLY A 101 -5.14 3.70 6.38
C GLY A 101 -4.18 2.92 5.49
N ILE A 102 -4.59 1.71 5.09
CA ILE A 102 -3.89 0.86 4.12
C ILE A 102 -4.87 0.26 3.12
N ILE A 103 -4.35 -0.27 2.01
CA ILE A 103 -5.09 -1.03 0.99
C ILE A 103 -4.44 -2.41 0.89
N VAL A 104 -5.20 -3.49 1.01
CA VAL A 104 -4.69 -4.86 0.92
C VAL A 104 -5.45 -5.67 -0.13
N GLY A 105 -4.80 -6.65 -0.76
CA GLY A 105 -5.45 -7.55 -1.70
C GLY A 105 -4.46 -8.33 -2.56
N TYR A 106 -4.96 -9.39 -3.21
CA TYR A 106 -4.18 -10.13 -4.21
C TYR A 106 -4.23 -9.42 -5.58
N GLY A 107 -3.06 -9.14 -6.15
CA GLY A 107 -2.97 -8.63 -7.53
C GLY A 107 -3.18 -9.73 -8.57
N THR A 108 -3.69 -9.36 -9.74
CA THR A 108 -4.02 -10.30 -10.83
C THR A 108 -2.88 -10.60 -11.80
N LEU A 109 -1.76 -9.85 -11.74
CA LEU A 109 -0.71 -9.94 -12.75
C LEU A 109 0.17 -11.20 -12.65
N ASN A 110 0.41 -11.70 -11.43
CA ASN A 110 1.33 -12.81 -11.17
C ASN A 110 0.59 -14.14 -10.98
N ILE A 111 1.25 -15.25 -11.35
CA ILE A 111 0.78 -16.62 -11.11
C ILE A 111 1.90 -17.38 -10.38
N PRO A 112 1.73 -17.75 -9.08
CA PRO A 112 0.55 -17.53 -8.25
C PRO A 112 0.32 -16.04 -7.91
N PRO A 113 -0.93 -15.64 -7.57
CA PRO A 113 -1.25 -14.26 -7.19
C PRO A 113 -0.40 -13.76 -6.03
N THR A 114 0.09 -12.52 -6.15
CA THR A 114 0.87 -11.87 -5.10
C THR A 114 -0.03 -11.07 -4.17
N PHE A 115 0.12 -11.24 -2.86
CA PHE A 115 -0.58 -10.43 -1.87
C PHE A 115 0.16 -9.11 -1.66
N TYR A 116 -0.56 -7.99 -1.81
CA TYR A 116 0.00 -6.66 -1.65
C TYR A 116 -0.64 -5.92 -0.49
N ALA A 117 0.14 -5.07 0.15
CA ALA A 117 -0.32 -4.00 1.02
C ALA A 117 0.29 -2.67 0.58
N TYR A 118 -0.56 -1.66 0.48
CA TYR A 118 -0.21 -0.32 0.06
C TYR A 118 -0.66 0.70 1.11
N ASP A 119 0.01 1.84 1.12
CA ASP A 119 -0.50 3.01 1.84
C ASP A 119 -1.76 3.56 1.16
N LEU A 120 -2.71 4.05 1.96
CA LEU A 120 -3.91 4.69 1.43
C LEU A 120 -3.65 6.13 0.98
N GLU A 121 -2.68 6.81 1.57
CA GLU A 121 -2.31 8.19 1.25
C GLU A 121 -1.48 8.26 -0.04
N CYS A 122 -1.80 9.23 -0.89
CA CYS A 122 -1.03 9.44 -2.12
C CYS A 122 0.40 9.92 -1.81
N PRO A 123 1.46 9.17 -2.19
CA PRO A 123 2.85 9.51 -1.84
C PRO A 123 3.39 10.75 -2.55
N ASN A 124 2.67 11.23 -3.56
CA ASN A 124 3.01 12.44 -4.33
C ASN A 124 2.26 13.69 -3.83
N CYS A 125 1.28 13.55 -2.92
CA CYS A 125 0.47 14.68 -2.44
C CYS A 125 0.39 14.79 -0.92
N PHE A 126 0.51 13.67 -0.21
CA PHE A 126 0.47 13.64 1.24
C PHE A 126 1.85 14.01 1.80
N ASP A 127 1.86 14.94 2.74
CA ASP A 127 3.04 15.33 3.49
C ASP A 127 2.72 15.18 4.99
N PRO A 128 3.35 14.22 5.70
CA PRO A 128 3.12 14.01 7.13
C PRO A 128 3.60 15.18 8.00
N ASN A 129 4.48 16.04 7.48
CA ASN A 129 5.07 17.17 8.22
C ASN A 129 4.36 18.51 7.93
N ALA A 130 3.40 18.54 7.01
CA ALA A 130 2.66 19.75 6.69
C ALA A 130 1.81 20.22 7.88
N ILE A 131 1.71 21.55 8.07
CA ILE A 131 0.90 22.17 9.12
C ILE A 131 -0.10 23.14 8.45
N PRO A 132 -1.42 22.86 8.47
CA PRO A 132 -2.05 21.64 8.99
C PRO A 132 -1.82 20.43 8.07
N MET A 133 -1.68 19.24 8.67
CA MET A 133 -1.58 17.98 7.93
C MET A 133 -2.91 17.73 7.20
N LYS A 134 -2.85 17.47 5.88
CA LYS A 134 -4.04 17.22 5.06
C LYS A 134 -4.00 15.83 4.46
N SER A 135 -4.97 14.99 4.82
CA SER A 135 -5.20 13.69 4.20
C SER A 135 -5.49 13.83 2.70
N LYS A 136 -5.00 12.87 1.92
CA LYS A 136 -5.06 12.68 0.47
C LYS A 136 -5.34 11.20 0.14
N PRO A 137 -6.40 10.60 0.70
CA PRO A 137 -6.64 9.17 0.57
C PRO A 137 -7.02 8.84 -0.87
N LEU A 138 -6.52 7.72 -1.36
CA LEU A 138 -6.85 7.20 -2.69
C LEU A 138 -8.25 6.60 -2.69
N SER A 139 -8.96 6.75 -3.81
CA SER A 139 -10.15 5.95 -4.11
C SER A 139 -9.74 4.73 -4.93
N VAL A 140 -10.39 3.57 -4.73
CA VAL A 140 -10.04 2.34 -5.44
C VAL A 140 -11.23 1.92 -6.32
N SER A 141 -10.98 1.72 -7.62
CA SER A 141 -11.97 1.22 -8.57
C SER A 141 -12.12 -0.30 -8.51
N THR A 142 -13.23 -0.79 -9.05
CA THR A 142 -13.48 -2.24 -9.23
C THR A 142 -12.42 -2.95 -10.07
N SER A 143 -11.72 -2.22 -10.95
CA SER A 143 -10.60 -2.75 -11.75
C SER A 143 -9.27 -2.84 -10.99
N GLY A 144 -9.22 -2.43 -9.71
CA GLY A 144 -7.98 -2.42 -8.93
C GLY A 144 -7.08 -1.23 -9.27
N ILE A 145 -7.66 -0.11 -9.69
CA ILE A 145 -6.94 1.14 -9.94
C ILE A 145 -7.19 2.10 -8.78
N ALA A 146 -6.13 2.50 -8.08
CA ALA A 146 -6.20 3.51 -7.03
C ALA A 146 -5.98 4.90 -7.64
N THR A 147 -6.89 5.84 -7.40
CA THR A 147 -6.83 7.20 -7.98
C THR A 147 -6.68 8.25 -6.88
N CYS A 148 -5.72 9.15 -7.06
CA CYS A 148 -5.60 10.31 -6.18
C CYS A 148 -6.62 11.39 -6.55
N PRO A 149 -7.48 11.84 -5.62
CA PRO A 149 -8.46 12.89 -5.92
C PRO A 149 -7.83 14.27 -6.14
N VAL A 150 -6.54 14.45 -5.81
CA VAL A 150 -5.86 15.77 -5.88
C VAL A 150 -4.99 15.91 -7.11
N CYS A 151 -4.11 14.94 -7.38
CA CYS A 151 -3.24 15.00 -8.56
C CYS A 151 -3.70 14.11 -9.73
N HIS A 152 -4.82 13.40 -9.56
CA HIS A 152 -5.42 12.52 -10.57
C HIS A 152 -4.54 11.36 -11.08
N ARG A 153 -3.36 11.15 -10.47
CA ARG A 153 -2.53 9.96 -10.71
C ARG A 153 -3.32 8.70 -10.41
N GLN A 154 -3.21 7.73 -11.30
CA GLN A 154 -3.77 6.40 -11.17
C GLN A 154 -2.65 5.40 -10.94
N TYR A 155 -2.84 4.53 -9.95
CA TYR A 155 -1.90 3.50 -9.55
C TYR A 155 -2.54 2.13 -9.78
N ASP A 156 -1.85 1.25 -10.48
CA ASP A 156 -2.31 -0.11 -10.73
C ASP A 156 -1.95 -1.02 -9.55
N LEU A 157 -2.95 -1.38 -8.74
CA LEU A 157 -2.77 -2.24 -7.56
C LEU A 157 -2.48 -3.69 -7.96
N ASN A 158 -2.88 -4.11 -9.17
CA ASN A 158 -2.58 -5.43 -9.70
C ASN A 158 -1.13 -5.56 -10.14
N ASN A 159 -0.49 -4.43 -10.46
CA ASN A 159 0.88 -4.34 -10.92
C ASN A 159 1.72 -3.50 -9.96
N SER A 160 1.89 -3.98 -8.73
CA SER A 160 2.88 -3.44 -7.77
C SER A 160 2.75 -1.94 -7.46
N GLY A 161 1.59 -1.32 -7.68
CA GLY A 161 1.33 0.09 -7.40
C GLY A 161 2.03 1.06 -8.35
N PHE A 162 2.35 0.64 -9.57
CA PHE A 162 2.93 1.52 -10.60
C PHE A 162 1.92 2.59 -11.05
N ILE A 163 2.43 3.76 -11.43
CA ILE A 163 1.61 4.82 -12.03
C ILE A 163 1.19 4.35 -13.42
N SER A 164 -0.10 4.08 -13.61
CA SER A 164 -0.68 3.67 -14.90
C SER A 164 -1.18 4.87 -15.71
N SER A 165 -1.45 6.00 -15.06
CA SER A 165 -1.86 7.25 -15.72
C SER A 165 -1.57 8.48 -14.85
N GLY A 166 -1.34 9.62 -15.50
CA GLY A 166 -0.97 10.90 -14.89
C GLY A 166 0.53 11.19 -15.00
N GLU A 167 0.96 12.26 -14.34
CA GLU A 167 2.36 12.67 -14.31
C GLU A 167 3.26 11.63 -13.64
N ALA A 168 4.52 11.55 -14.08
CA ALA A 168 5.55 10.77 -13.40
C ALA A 168 5.72 11.21 -11.94
N GLY A 169 6.19 10.29 -11.09
CA GLY A 169 6.35 10.53 -9.67
C GLY A 169 6.68 9.24 -8.92
N LYS A 170 6.53 9.29 -7.60
CA LYS A 170 6.72 8.13 -6.73
C LYS A 170 5.62 7.10 -7.01
N LYS A 171 6.00 5.83 -7.17
CA LYS A 171 5.05 4.71 -7.12
C LYS A 171 4.35 4.66 -5.77
N LEU A 172 3.27 3.88 -5.67
CA LEU A 172 2.54 3.74 -4.42
C LEU A 172 3.44 3.11 -3.34
N THR A 173 3.39 3.68 -2.12
CA THR A 173 4.13 3.14 -0.97
C THR A 173 3.65 1.74 -0.67
N ARG A 174 4.57 0.77 -0.63
CA ARG A 174 4.28 -0.64 -0.36
C ARG A 174 4.84 -1.07 0.98
N TYR A 175 4.07 -1.92 1.63
CA TYR A 175 4.44 -2.61 2.86
C TYR A 175 4.63 -4.10 2.59
N HIS A 176 5.44 -4.75 3.41
CA HIS A 176 5.47 -6.20 3.42
C HIS A 176 4.16 -6.70 4.01
N ALA A 177 3.57 -7.72 3.40
CA ALA A 177 2.32 -8.26 3.87
C ALA A 177 2.21 -9.76 3.64
N SER A 178 1.50 -10.42 4.55
CA SER A 178 1.13 -11.82 4.44
C SER A 178 -0.26 -12.05 5.01
N THR A 179 -0.88 -13.13 4.55
CA THR A 179 -2.17 -13.60 5.04
C THR A 179 -2.15 -15.12 5.17
N THR A 180 -2.83 -15.65 6.18
CA THR A 180 -3.06 -17.10 6.33
C THR A 180 -4.40 -17.56 5.74
N GLY A 181 -5.09 -16.70 4.99
CA GLY A 181 -6.33 -16.99 4.26
C GLY A 181 -7.50 -16.08 4.63
N PRO A 182 -8.68 -16.23 4.00
CA PRO A 182 -9.82 -15.31 4.13
C PRO A 182 -10.24 -14.98 5.57
N PHE A 183 -10.30 -15.99 6.44
CA PHE A 183 -10.61 -15.86 7.87
C PHE A 183 -9.39 -16.17 8.75
N GLY A 184 -8.19 -15.87 8.22
CA GLY A 184 -6.93 -16.03 8.90
C GLY A 184 -6.39 -14.72 9.47
N VAL A 185 -5.08 -14.66 9.64
CA VAL A 185 -4.36 -13.50 10.15
C VAL A 185 -3.84 -12.68 8.97
N LEU A 186 -4.17 -11.39 8.94
CA LEU A 186 -3.49 -10.38 8.13
C LEU A 186 -2.31 -9.85 8.94
N ALA A 187 -1.11 -9.85 8.37
CA ALA A 187 0.06 -9.20 8.93
C ALA A 187 0.68 -8.26 7.89
N VAL A 188 0.96 -7.01 8.31
CA VAL A 188 1.58 -5.97 7.48
C VAL A 188 2.72 -5.32 8.26
N ASN A 189 3.88 -5.15 7.64
CA ASN A 189 5.12 -4.67 8.25
C ASN A 189 6.03 -3.87 7.31
#